data_AF-A0A7Z0S4Q0-F1
#
_entry.id   AF-A0A7Z0S4Q0-F1
#
_cell.length_a   1.000
_cell.length_b   1.000
_cell.length_c   1.000
_cell.angle_alpha   90.00
_cell.angle_beta   90.00
_cell.angle_gamma   90.00
#
_symmetry.space_group_name_H-M   'P 1'
#
loop_
_entity.id
_entity.type
_entity.pdbx_description
1 polymer ?
#
loop_
_entity_poly.entity_id
_entity_poly.type
_entity_poly.pdbx_seq_one_letter_code
_entity_poly.pdbx_strand_id
1 'polypeptide(L)'
;MMLENEVLNRLGLKDIDELKTFLDFSDRSEKIKYFCSDFRMPSVETQKIEWNPKENYYYLPGIADIEANSSYYRRGWKTVLRPNSTKQDGNSSKVKGRPKGYPAGNIPKGETAWYFDRGHIFARRFHQYVIDKKVLYKKYEDRVTKGKLWSESHIDCLEKNIFTQFSLANKAQAEVEKEISELLSKKDPVYFEVKVVFRNQGDILPIGTELFFTQLPNPDEVKHYFTPNIDVGFDLSKAKFDYSNFYNKGCQEAMRVYFKDSDRKIHNYRTNKGKPCTVERTHGNITFHLSKERSDRLKEYVVQNYKILQDRRIQNAQQIQFKQEKNSEKVNLSINFFDTGTVVIQGNSMENFIDDIEEYL
;
A
#
# COMPACT_ATOMS: atom_id res chain seq x y z
N MET A 1 22.37 -0.17 4.75
CA MET A 1 21.72 -1.46 4.51
C MET A 1 21.24 -1.99 5.87
N MET A 2 20.03 -2.52 5.97
CA MET A 2 19.51 -3.05 7.24
C MET A 2 20.03 -4.47 7.47
N LEU A 3 20.40 -4.76 8.70
CA LEU A 3 20.78 -6.11 9.13
C LEU A 3 19.51 -6.98 9.24
N GLU A 4 19.64 -8.29 9.01
CA GLU A 4 18.50 -9.23 9.08
C GLU A 4 17.75 -9.16 10.42
N ASN A 5 18.49 -9.18 11.54
CA ASN A 5 17.90 -9.06 12.88
C ASN A 5 17.14 -7.73 13.08
N GLU A 6 17.61 -6.66 12.45
CA GLU A 6 16.92 -5.37 12.50
C GLU A 6 15.61 -5.41 11.72
N VAL A 7 15.61 -6.07 10.56
CA VAL A 7 14.40 -6.31 9.75
C VAL A 7 13.38 -7.12 10.53
N LEU A 8 13.79 -8.27 11.10
CA LEU A 8 12.91 -9.15 11.87
C LEU A 8 12.30 -8.42 13.09
N ASN A 9 13.11 -7.67 13.84
CA ASN A 9 12.63 -6.86 14.95
C ASN A 9 11.62 -5.80 14.49
N ARG A 10 11.90 -5.10 13.38
CA ARG A 10 10.98 -4.10 12.79
C ARG A 10 9.67 -4.71 12.28
N LEU A 11 9.65 -5.99 11.96
CA LEU A 11 8.44 -6.76 11.66
C LEU A 11 7.66 -7.20 12.92
N GLY A 12 8.22 -6.97 14.11
CA GLY A 12 7.67 -7.47 15.37
C GLY A 12 7.87 -8.99 15.54
N LEU A 13 8.92 -9.54 14.93
CA LEU A 13 9.29 -10.95 14.99
C LEU A 13 10.51 -11.17 15.88
N LYS A 14 10.58 -12.32 16.52
CA LYS A 14 11.67 -12.77 17.38
C LYS A 14 12.90 -13.16 16.58
N ASP A 15 12.68 -13.93 15.52
CA ASP A 15 13.74 -14.54 14.73
C ASP A 15 13.23 -14.99 13.34
N ILE A 16 14.13 -15.57 12.56
CA ILE A 16 13.87 -16.08 11.22
C ILE A 16 12.94 -17.29 11.22
N ASP A 17 12.93 -18.08 12.28
CA ASP A 17 12.08 -19.26 12.39
C ASP A 17 10.62 -18.86 12.65
N GLU A 18 10.38 -17.78 13.41
CA GLU A 18 9.06 -17.17 13.51
C GLU A 18 8.59 -16.68 12.13
N LEU A 19 9.46 -16.04 11.32
CA LEU A 19 9.11 -15.63 9.96
C LEU A 19 8.67 -16.83 9.10
N LYS A 20 9.41 -17.95 9.14
CA LYS A 20 9.09 -19.17 8.39
C LYS A 20 7.66 -19.66 8.64
N THR A 21 7.15 -19.51 9.86
CA THR A 21 5.79 -19.95 10.20
C THR A 21 4.70 -19.20 9.42
N PHE A 22 4.98 -17.97 8.98
CA PHE A 22 4.05 -17.12 8.21
C PHE A 22 4.17 -17.29 6.69
N LEU A 23 5.17 -18.00 6.18
CA LEU A 23 5.39 -18.16 4.74
C LEU A 23 4.77 -19.47 4.24
N ASP A 24 4.43 -19.52 2.94
CA ASP A 24 3.78 -20.66 2.30
C ASP A 24 4.81 -21.47 1.51
N PHE A 25 5.37 -22.50 2.14
CA PHE A 25 6.33 -23.41 1.52
C PHE A 25 5.67 -24.61 0.83
N SER A 26 4.32 -24.67 0.77
CA SER A 26 3.62 -25.86 0.28
C SER A 26 4.04 -26.25 -1.13
N ASP A 27 3.99 -27.55 -1.44
CA ASP A 27 4.05 -28.00 -2.83
C ASP A 27 2.91 -27.38 -3.63
N ARG A 28 3.29 -26.71 -4.73
CA ARG A 28 2.37 -26.03 -5.65
C ARG A 28 2.10 -26.87 -6.89
N SER A 29 2.70 -28.05 -7.02
CA SER A 29 2.60 -28.91 -8.21
C SER A 29 1.16 -29.15 -8.64
N GLU A 30 0.30 -29.63 -7.73
CA GLU A 30 -1.12 -29.87 -8.05
C GLU A 30 -1.86 -28.58 -8.43
N LYS A 31 -1.58 -27.50 -7.70
CA LYS A 31 -2.18 -26.19 -7.93
C LYS A 31 -1.78 -25.63 -9.30
N ILE A 32 -0.54 -25.82 -9.73
CA ILE A 32 -0.05 -25.38 -11.05
C ILE A 32 -0.63 -26.28 -12.14
N LYS A 33 -0.67 -27.60 -11.90
CA LYS A 33 -1.27 -28.58 -12.82
C LYS A 33 -2.74 -28.31 -13.13
N TYR A 34 -3.47 -27.70 -12.20
CA TYR A 34 -4.83 -27.21 -12.43
C TYR A 34 -4.92 -26.18 -13.58
N PHE A 35 -3.88 -25.36 -13.78
CA PHE A 35 -3.81 -24.41 -14.89
C PHE A 35 -3.06 -24.95 -16.11
N CYS A 36 -2.14 -25.89 -15.91
CA CYS A 36 -1.29 -26.46 -16.95
C CYS A 36 -1.01 -27.94 -16.64
N SER A 37 -1.81 -28.85 -17.19
CA SER A 37 -1.77 -30.29 -16.87
C SER A 37 -0.40 -30.92 -17.04
N ASP A 38 0.37 -30.46 -18.04
CA ASP A 38 1.65 -31.04 -18.44
C ASP A 38 2.82 -30.47 -17.63
N PHE A 39 2.55 -29.66 -16.59
CA PHE A 39 3.57 -29.05 -15.74
C PHE A 39 4.43 -30.08 -15.02
N ARG A 40 5.76 -29.86 -15.05
CA ARG A 40 6.75 -30.68 -14.37
C ARG A 40 7.55 -29.82 -13.40
N MET A 41 7.38 -30.06 -12.10
CA MET A 41 8.13 -29.34 -11.08
C MET A 41 9.62 -29.75 -11.15
N PRO A 42 10.56 -28.79 -11.15
CA PRO A 42 11.99 -29.09 -11.07
C PRO A 42 12.32 -29.66 -9.70
N SER A 43 13.46 -30.36 -9.61
CA SER A 43 13.99 -30.76 -8.30
C SER A 43 14.41 -29.52 -7.53
N VAL A 44 13.88 -29.34 -6.32
CA VAL A 44 14.16 -28.16 -5.50
C VAL A 44 15.01 -28.57 -4.30
N GLU A 45 16.07 -27.82 -4.00
CA GLU A 45 16.87 -28.02 -2.79
C GLU A 45 16.04 -27.75 -1.52
N THR A 46 16.55 -28.24 -0.40
CA THR A 46 15.97 -28.06 0.94
C THR A 46 15.81 -26.57 1.29
N GLN A 47 14.74 -26.25 2.03
CA GLN A 47 14.36 -24.91 2.45
C GLN A 47 15.54 -24.09 3.01
N LYS A 48 15.92 -23.03 2.31
CA LYS A 48 16.79 -21.97 2.83
C LYS A 48 16.05 -20.64 2.77
N ILE A 49 16.42 -19.72 3.66
CA ILE A 49 15.99 -18.33 3.60
C ILE A 49 17.25 -17.48 3.58
N GLU A 50 17.36 -16.61 2.59
CA GLU A 50 18.52 -15.75 2.39
C GLU A 50 18.07 -14.29 2.35
N TRP A 51 18.61 -13.48 3.26
CA TRP A 51 18.37 -12.04 3.27
C TRP A 51 19.21 -11.34 2.19
N ASN A 52 18.54 -10.60 1.28
CA ASN A 52 19.18 -9.70 0.34
C ASN A 52 19.08 -8.24 0.86
N PRO A 53 20.12 -7.72 1.53
CA PRO A 53 20.10 -6.37 2.11
C PRO A 53 20.11 -5.24 1.06
N LYS A 54 20.49 -5.54 -0.19
CA LYS A 54 20.60 -4.55 -1.27
C LYS A 54 19.22 -4.25 -1.85
N GLU A 55 18.47 -5.30 -2.18
CA GLU A 55 17.15 -5.20 -2.79
C GLU A 55 15.99 -5.30 -1.78
N ASN A 56 16.31 -5.51 -0.50
CA ASN A 56 15.39 -5.50 0.63
C ASN A 56 14.29 -6.57 0.51
N TYR A 57 14.69 -7.81 0.25
CA TYR A 57 13.82 -8.99 0.23
C TYR A 57 14.53 -10.22 0.80
N TYR A 58 13.75 -11.23 1.17
CA TYR A 58 14.23 -12.58 1.42
C TYR A 58 14.03 -13.44 0.18
N TYR A 59 15.06 -14.18 -0.23
CA TYR A 59 14.95 -15.25 -1.21
C TYR A 59 14.70 -16.56 -0.47
N LEU A 60 13.75 -17.35 -0.97
CA LEU A 60 13.19 -18.52 -0.30
C LEU A 60 13.33 -19.77 -1.17
N PRO A 61 14.54 -20.19 -1.56
CA PRO A 61 14.69 -21.37 -2.39
C PRO A 61 14.21 -22.61 -1.63
N GLY A 62 13.34 -23.40 -2.26
CA GLY A 62 12.83 -24.63 -1.68
C GLY A 62 11.32 -24.77 -1.75
N ILE A 63 10.88 -26.02 -1.69
CA ILE A 63 9.49 -26.43 -1.40
C ILE A 63 9.56 -27.34 -0.19
N ALA A 64 8.59 -27.25 0.72
CA ALA A 64 8.44 -28.16 1.84
C ALA A 64 7.03 -28.77 1.81
N ASP A 65 6.93 -30.03 2.22
CA ASP A 65 5.64 -30.70 2.51
C ASP A 65 4.97 -30.19 3.80
N ILE A 66 5.39 -29.02 4.29
CA ILE A 66 4.77 -28.35 5.42
C ILE A 66 3.65 -27.48 4.83
N GLU A 67 2.41 -27.96 4.91
CA GLU A 67 1.24 -27.11 4.66
C GLU A 67 1.38 -25.85 5.53
N ALA A 68 1.27 -24.70 4.89
CA ALA A 68 1.29 -23.43 5.58
C ALA A 68 0.25 -23.44 6.71
N ASN A 69 0.65 -23.10 7.93
CA ASN A 69 -0.26 -23.15 9.07
C ASN A 69 -1.51 -22.29 8.77
N SER A 70 -2.66 -22.97 8.73
CA SER A 70 -3.94 -22.39 8.29
C SER A 70 -4.46 -21.29 9.21
N SER A 71 -3.87 -21.13 10.41
CA SER A 71 -4.21 -20.05 11.35
C SER A 71 -3.72 -18.68 10.90
N TYR A 72 -2.76 -18.59 9.97
CA TYR A 72 -2.20 -17.30 9.54
C TYR A 72 -2.99 -16.70 8.38
N TYR A 73 -3.25 -15.40 8.50
CA TYR A 73 -4.05 -14.68 7.53
C TYR A 73 -3.18 -14.19 6.37
N ARG A 74 -3.47 -14.70 5.17
CA ARG A 74 -2.87 -14.26 3.91
C ARG A 74 -3.97 -13.83 2.95
N ARG A 75 -3.73 -12.75 2.21
CA ARG A 75 -4.66 -12.23 1.21
C ARG A 75 -3.92 -12.02 -0.10
N GLY A 76 -4.40 -12.59 -1.19
CA GLY A 76 -3.68 -12.52 -2.45
C GLY A 76 -4.34 -13.22 -3.61
N TRP A 77 -3.55 -13.40 -4.66
CA TRP A 77 -3.98 -13.81 -5.99
C TRP A 77 -3.04 -14.88 -6.54
N LYS A 78 -3.59 -15.77 -7.36
CA LYS A 78 -2.83 -16.78 -8.10
C LYS A 78 -3.43 -16.97 -9.49
N THR A 79 -2.59 -17.02 -10.51
CA THR A 79 -3.02 -17.07 -11.91
C THR A 79 -1.87 -17.53 -12.82
N VAL A 80 -2.17 -17.68 -14.12
CA VAL A 80 -1.17 -17.81 -15.17
C VAL A 80 -1.21 -16.57 -16.05
N LEU A 81 -0.03 -16.00 -16.24
CA LEU A 81 0.23 -14.88 -17.13
C LEU A 81 0.69 -15.44 -18.48
N ARG A 82 -0.02 -15.10 -19.56
CA ARG A 82 0.43 -15.37 -20.93
C ARG A 82 0.66 -14.06 -21.68
N PRO A 83 1.79 -13.92 -22.38
CA PRO A 83 2.00 -12.84 -23.32
C PRO A 83 0.98 -12.97 -24.47
N ASN A 84 -0.06 -12.15 -24.45
CA ASN A 84 -1.03 -12.04 -25.53
C ASN A 84 -0.62 -10.93 -26.50
N SER A 85 -0.88 -11.13 -27.80
CA SER A 85 -0.55 -10.20 -28.89
C SER A 85 -1.52 -9.01 -29.03
N THR A 86 -2.55 -8.91 -28.18
CA THR A 86 -3.62 -7.93 -28.35
C THR A 86 -3.94 -7.14 -27.08
N LYS A 87 -3.89 -5.81 -27.26
CA LYS A 87 -4.33 -4.69 -26.41
C LYS A 87 -3.47 -4.36 -25.19
N GLN A 88 -2.59 -3.37 -25.39
CA GLN A 88 -2.11 -2.47 -24.36
C GLN A 88 -3.29 -1.59 -23.89
N ASP A 89 -3.96 -1.95 -22.80
CA ASP A 89 -4.83 -0.99 -22.11
C ASP A 89 -3.97 -0.12 -21.19
N GLY A 90 -3.33 0.85 -21.84
CA GLY A 90 -2.40 1.82 -21.25
C GLY A 90 -3.08 3.00 -20.54
N ASN A 91 -4.20 2.80 -19.85
CA ASN A 91 -4.80 3.89 -19.06
C ASN A 91 -4.38 3.81 -17.59
N SER A 92 -3.31 4.55 -17.29
CA SER A 92 -2.79 4.75 -15.94
C SER A 92 -3.64 5.75 -15.14
N SER A 93 -4.88 5.37 -14.81
CA SER A 93 -5.65 6.18 -13.86
C SER A 93 -4.97 6.14 -12.48
N LYS A 94 -4.82 7.27 -11.78
CA LYS A 94 -4.28 7.23 -10.40
C LYS A 94 -5.25 6.48 -9.49
N VAL A 95 -4.75 5.59 -8.62
CA VAL A 95 -5.56 4.94 -7.57
C VAL A 95 -6.22 6.04 -6.74
N LYS A 96 -7.56 6.04 -6.70
CA LYS A 96 -8.34 6.96 -5.88
C LYS A 96 -8.56 6.38 -4.47
N GLY A 97 -8.66 7.25 -3.47
CA GLY A 97 -8.91 6.88 -2.08
C GLY A 97 -7.67 6.37 -1.34
N ARG A 98 -7.87 5.89 -0.11
CA ARG A 98 -6.82 5.45 0.82
C ARG A 98 -7.12 4.00 1.29
N PRO A 99 -6.17 3.06 1.18
CA PRO A 99 -6.33 1.75 1.79
C PRO A 99 -6.34 1.85 3.33
N LYS A 100 -6.80 0.80 4.01
CA LYS A 100 -6.80 0.74 5.47
C LYS A 100 -5.40 0.96 6.04
N GLY A 101 -5.28 1.76 7.09
CA GLY A 101 -4.00 2.05 7.77
C GLY A 101 -3.10 3.05 7.04
N TYR A 102 -3.54 3.64 5.92
CA TYR A 102 -2.78 4.67 5.22
C TYR A 102 -2.83 5.97 6.03
N PRO A 103 -1.68 6.60 6.35
CA PRO A 103 -1.68 7.79 7.21
C PRO A 103 -2.38 8.98 6.55
N ALA A 104 -3.17 9.71 7.34
CA ALA A 104 -3.85 10.94 6.96
C ALA A 104 -2.84 12.04 6.64
N GLY A 105 -2.63 12.35 5.35
CA GLY A 105 -1.45 13.10 4.94
C GLY A 105 -0.19 12.25 5.07
N ASN A 106 0.28 11.73 3.94
CA ASN A 106 1.44 10.85 3.88
C ASN A 106 2.69 11.51 4.51
N ILE A 107 3.63 10.71 5.01
CA ILE A 107 4.82 11.23 5.69
C ILE A 107 5.91 11.47 4.64
N PRO A 108 6.45 12.69 4.49
CA PRO A 108 7.54 12.97 3.56
C PRO A 108 8.77 12.13 3.88
N LYS A 109 9.46 11.65 2.85
CA LYS A 109 10.72 10.93 2.94
C LYS A 109 11.72 11.62 2.03
N GLY A 110 12.73 12.30 2.59
CA GLY A 110 13.54 13.19 1.78
C GLY A 110 12.70 14.32 1.14
N GLU A 111 13.21 14.98 0.11
CA GLU A 111 12.56 16.17 -0.47
C GLU A 111 11.32 15.86 -1.34
N THR A 112 11.36 14.75 -2.09
CA THR A 112 10.38 14.46 -3.15
C THR A 112 9.65 13.13 -2.99
N ALA A 113 10.03 12.31 -2.00
CA ALA A 113 9.44 10.99 -1.79
C ALA A 113 8.59 10.94 -0.52
N TRP A 114 7.96 9.79 -0.32
CA TRP A 114 7.05 9.53 0.79
C TRP A 114 7.35 8.19 1.42
N TYR A 115 7.00 8.03 2.70
CA TYR A 115 7.18 6.75 3.39
C TYR A 115 6.18 5.70 2.95
N PHE A 116 4.96 6.08 2.55
CA PHE A 116 3.94 5.10 2.15
C PHE A 116 3.51 5.23 0.69
N ASP A 117 3.28 4.09 0.06
CA ASP A 117 2.62 3.96 -1.24
C ASP A 117 1.31 3.18 -1.09
N ARG A 118 0.46 3.34 -2.10
CA ARG A 118 -0.72 2.49 -2.30
C ARG A 118 -0.25 1.25 -3.05
N GLY A 119 0.24 0.26 -2.31
CA GLY A 119 0.81 -0.97 -2.87
C GLY A 119 -0.27 -1.81 -3.53
N HIS A 120 -0.04 -2.24 -4.78
CA HIS A 120 -0.85 -3.27 -5.43
C HIS A 120 -0.34 -4.65 -4.98
N ILE A 121 -1.24 -5.52 -4.50
CA ILE A 121 -0.87 -6.93 -4.22
C ILE A 121 -0.52 -7.61 -5.54
N PHE A 122 -1.43 -7.57 -6.51
CA PHE A 122 -1.15 -7.97 -7.89
C PHE A 122 -0.99 -6.71 -8.74
N ALA A 123 0.23 -6.51 -9.24
CA ALA A 123 0.59 -5.28 -9.93
C ALA A 123 -0.24 -5.03 -11.19
N ARG A 124 -0.66 -3.77 -11.36
CA ARG A 124 -1.45 -3.30 -12.52
C ARG A 124 -0.88 -3.75 -13.87
N ARG A 125 0.45 -3.76 -14.02
CA ARG A 125 1.13 -4.14 -15.27
C ARG A 125 0.80 -5.56 -15.75
N PHE A 126 0.46 -6.47 -14.83
CA PHE A 126 0.25 -7.88 -15.17
C PHE A 126 -1.18 -8.19 -15.60
N HIS A 127 -2.13 -7.27 -15.43
CA HIS A 127 -3.54 -7.54 -15.68
C HIS A 127 -3.84 -7.89 -17.14
N GLN A 128 -3.11 -7.30 -18.09
CA GLN A 128 -3.24 -7.60 -19.51
C GLN A 128 -2.82 -9.04 -19.89
N TYR A 129 -2.04 -9.69 -19.03
CA TYR A 129 -1.54 -11.05 -19.27
C TYR A 129 -2.40 -12.14 -18.61
N VAL A 130 -3.43 -11.78 -17.83
CA VAL A 130 -4.27 -12.75 -17.12
C VAL A 130 -5.17 -13.51 -18.10
N ILE A 131 -4.90 -14.79 -18.29
CA ILE A 131 -5.67 -15.67 -19.18
C ILE A 131 -7.06 -15.91 -18.61
N ASP A 132 -8.07 -15.90 -19.49
CA ASP A 132 -9.48 -16.20 -19.18
C ASP A 132 -10.02 -15.40 -17.99
N LYS A 133 -9.35 -14.30 -17.62
CA LYS A 133 -9.62 -13.53 -16.40
C LYS A 133 -9.67 -14.42 -15.15
N LYS A 134 -8.96 -15.56 -15.15
CA LYS A 134 -9.01 -16.55 -14.09
C LYS A 134 -7.96 -16.23 -13.02
N VAL A 135 -8.44 -15.67 -11.92
CA VAL A 135 -7.63 -15.45 -10.72
C VAL A 135 -8.33 -16.13 -9.56
N LEU A 136 -7.64 -17.04 -8.89
CA LEU A 136 -8.21 -17.78 -7.76
C LEU A 136 -7.96 -17.02 -6.45
N TYR A 137 -8.92 -17.12 -5.52
CA TYR A 137 -8.84 -16.55 -4.17
C TYR A 137 -9.10 -17.65 -3.12
N LYS A 138 -8.18 -17.81 -2.15
CA LYS A 138 -8.20 -18.85 -1.08
C LYS A 138 -8.26 -20.31 -1.61
N LYS A 139 -8.30 -21.29 -0.69
CA LYS A 139 -8.22 -22.76 -0.86
C LYS A 139 -9.45 -23.29 -1.64
N TYR A 140 -9.46 -23.06 -2.96
CA TYR A 140 -10.40 -23.64 -3.94
C TYR A 140 -11.82 -23.04 -4.05
N GLU A 141 -11.99 -21.73 -3.81
CA GLU A 141 -13.15 -21.04 -4.40
C GLU A 141 -12.72 -20.42 -5.73
N ASP A 142 -13.06 -21.11 -6.81
CA ASP A 142 -13.03 -20.50 -8.13
C ASP A 142 -14.02 -19.33 -8.10
N ARG A 143 -13.58 -18.11 -8.44
CA ARG A 143 -14.57 -17.06 -8.71
C ARG A 143 -15.41 -17.38 -9.94
N VAL A 144 -15.01 -18.38 -10.73
CA VAL A 144 -15.80 -18.93 -11.82
C VAL A 144 -17.10 -19.57 -11.31
N THR A 145 -17.12 -20.24 -10.14
CA THR A 145 -18.38 -20.78 -9.56
C THR A 145 -19.27 -19.71 -8.91
N LYS A 146 -18.76 -18.47 -8.71
CA LYS A 146 -19.53 -17.29 -8.28
C LYS A 146 -19.57 -16.16 -9.34
N GLY A 147 -19.22 -16.44 -10.59
CA GLY A 147 -19.36 -15.52 -11.73
C GLY A 147 -18.51 -14.22 -11.71
N LYS A 148 -17.44 -14.11 -10.90
CA LYS A 148 -16.63 -12.87 -10.80
C LYS A 148 -15.25 -13.04 -11.41
N LEU A 149 -15.19 -13.15 -12.73
CA LEU A 149 -13.95 -13.06 -13.51
C LEU A 149 -13.16 -11.79 -13.12
N TRP A 150 -11.83 -11.90 -13.16
CA TRP A 150 -10.93 -10.76 -12.99
C TRP A 150 -11.24 -9.66 -14.00
N SER A 151 -11.22 -8.42 -13.56
CA SER A 151 -11.62 -7.28 -14.38
C SER A 151 -10.92 -6.01 -13.88
N GLU A 152 -11.03 -4.93 -14.63
CA GLU A 152 -10.42 -3.65 -14.26
C GLU A 152 -10.85 -3.15 -12.89
N SER A 153 -12.09 -3.43 -12.47
CA SER A 153 -12.59 -3.06 -11.13
C SER A 153 -11.84 -3.75 -9.98
N HIS A 154 -11.01 -4.76 -10.27
CA HIS A 154 -10.14 -5.41 -9.30
C HIS A 154 -8.76 -4.76 -9.20
N ILE A 155 -8.29 -4.07 -10.25
CA ILE A 155 -6.96 -3.44 -10.30
C ILE A 155 -6.77 -2.52 -9.10
N ASP A 156 -7.65 -1.53 -8.95
CA ASP A 156 -7.53 -0.48 -7.94
C ASP A 156 -8.52 -0.65 -6.77
N CYS A 157 -8.96 -1.88 -6.52
CA CYS A 157 -9.90 -2.19 -5.46
C CYS A 157 -9.22 -2.07 -4.09
N LEU A 158 -9.58 -1.03 -3.32
CA LEU A 158 -9.03 -0.75 -1.98
C LEU A 158 -9.19 -1.91 -0.98
N GLU A 159 -10.24 -2.70 -1.13
CA GLU A 159 -10.53 -3.81 -0.21
C GLU A 159 -9.82 -5.11 -0.58
N LYS A 160 -9.37 -5.26 -1.84
CA LYS A 160 -8.97 -6.56 -2.38
C LYS A 160 -7.56 -6.58 -2.95
N ASN A 161 -7.12 -5.50 -3.59
CA ASN A 161 -5.85 -5.47 -4.31
C ASN A 161 -4.93 -4.31 -3.91
N ILE A 162 -5.42 -3.30 -3.19
CA ILE A 162 -4.59 -2.21 -2.68
C ILE A 162 -4.40 -2.36 -1.18
N PHE A 163 -3.20 -2.05 -0.69
CA PHE A 163 -2.88 -1.97 0.73
C PHE A 163 -1.88 -0.85 1.01
N THR A 164 -1.76 -0.49 2.30
CA THR A 164 -0.75 0.46 2.74
C THR A 164 0.60 -0.25 2.82
N GLN A 165 1.54 0.19 1.99
CA GLN A 165 2.87 -0.41 1.89
C GLN A 165 3.92 0.68 2.08
N PHE A 166 5.00 0.39 2.80
CA PHE A 166 6.14 1.29 2.80
C PHE A 166 6.74 1.43 1.40
N SER A 167 7.23 2.62 1.05
CA SER A 167 7.77 2.89 -0.28
C SER A 167 9.03 2.07 -0.57
N LEU A 168 9.83 1.75 0.45
CA LEU A 168 10.95 0.81 0.33
C LEU A 168 10.45 -0.61 -0.03
N ALA A 169 9.44 -1.11 0.67
CA ALA A 169 8.86 -2.43 0.42
C ALA A 169 8.15 -2.52 -0.94
N ASN A 170 7.47 -1.45 -1.35
CA ASN A 170 6.84 -1.32 -2.66
C ASN A 170 7.88 -1.36 -3.79
N LYS A 171 9.04 -0.71 -3.59
CA LYS A 171 10.18 -0.82 -4.52
C LYS A 171 10.76 -2.23 -4.56
N ALA A 172 10.99 -2.86 -3.41
CA ALA A 172 11.50 -4.23 -3.34
C ALA A 172 10.58 -5.22 -4.08
N GLN A 173 9.26 -5.10 -3.89
CA GLN A 173 8.27 -5.87 -4.66
C GLN A 173 8.39 -5.59 -6.16
N ALA A 174 8.49 -4.31 -6.56
CA ALA A 174 8.63 -3.94 -7.96
C ALA A 174 9.90 -4.47 -8.61
N GLU A 175 11.02 -4.62 -7.88
CA GLU A 175 12.25 -5.25 -8.37
C GLU A 175 12.03 -6.74 -8.67
N VAL A 176 11.41 -7.49 -7.76
CA VAL A 176 11.05 -8.91 -7.99
C VAL A 176 10.10 -9.05 -9.19
N GLU A 177 9.12 -8.13 -9.32
CA GLU A 177 8.19 -8.12 -10.44
C GLU A 177 8.85 -7.80 -11.79
N LYS A 178 10.07 -7.23 -11.82
CA LYS A 178 10.81 -7.05 -13.08
C LYS A 178 11.22 -8.40 -13.68
N GLU A 179 11.62 -9.38 -12.86
CA GLU A 179 11.96 -10.73 -13.34
C GLU A 179 10.78 -11.37 -14.09
N ILE A 180 9.56 -11.26 -13.54
CA ILE A 180 8.34 -11.73 -14.22
C ILE A 180 8.12 -10.98 -15.54
N SER A 181 8.35 -9.66 -15.55
CA SER A 181 8.19 -8.84 -16.76
C SER A 181 9.17 -9.29 -17.85
N GLU A 182 10.40 -9.62 -17.49
CA GLU A 182 11.43 -10.11 -18.42
C GLU A 182 11.07 -11.47 -19.03
N LEU A 183 10.53 -12.40 -18.22
CA LEU A 183 10.02 -13.69 -18.70
C LEU A 183 8.88 -13.49 -19.71
N LEU A 184 7.91 -12.63 -19.38
CA LEU A 184 6.80 -12.33 -20.27
C LEU A 184 7.25 -11.66 -21.58
N SER A 185 8.29 -10.81 -21.54
CA SER A 185 8.88 -10.22 -22.74
C SER A 185 9.53 -11.25 -23.66
N LYS A 186 10.04 -12.36 -23.13
CA LYS A 186 10.58 -13.51 -23.90
C LYS A 186 9.49 -14.42 -24.48
N LYS A 187 8.21 -14.07 -24.26
CA LYS A 187 7.02 -14.83 -24.62
C LYS A 187 6.81 -16.10 -23.78
N ASP A 188 7.45 -16.20 -22.62
CA ASP A 188 7.26 -17.35 -21.75
C ASP A 188 5.99 -17.18 -20.91
N PRO A 189 5.10 -18.19 -20.86
CA PRO A 189 3.99 -18.19 -19.91
C PRO A 189 4.51 -18.40 -18.48
N VAL A 190 3.94 -17.67 -17.53
CA VAL A 190 4.41 -17.66 -16.13
C VAL A 190 3.24 -18.01 -15.20
N TYR A 191 3.41 -19.00 -14.34
CA TYR A 191 2.55 -19.13 -13.17
C TYR A 191 2.99 -18.12 -12.12
N PHE A 192 2.05 -17.36 -11.55
CA PHE A 192 2.33 -16.32 -10.57
C PHE A 192 1.33 -16.36 -9.41
N GLU A 193 1.86 -16.32 -8.20
CA GLU A 193 1.14 -16.22 -6.94
C GLU A 193 1.74 -15.10 -6.09
N VAL A 194 0.89 -14.19 -5.61
CA VAL A 194 1.29 -13.06 -4.78
C VAL A 194 0.31 -12.84 -3.65
N LYS A 195 0.83 -12.68 -2.44
CA LYS A 195 0.03 -12.57 -1.21
C LYS A 195 0.64 -11.51 -0.30
N VAL A 196 -0.20 -10.73 0.34
CA VAL A 196 0.20 -10.04 1.56
C VAL A 196 0.04 -10.96 2.75
N VAL A 197 1.02 -10.94 3.65
CA VAL A 197 1.11 -11.81 4.82
C VAL A 197 0.89 -10.96 6.07
N PHE A 198 -0.05 -11.36 6.92
CA PHE A 198 -0.33 -10.69 8.18
C PHE A 198 0.15 -11.54 9.34
N ARG A 199 0.61 -10.89 10.41
CA ARG A 199 1.00 -11.58 11.63
C ARG A 199 -0.22 -12.15 12.35
N ASN A 200 -1.30 -11.36 12.45
CA ASN A 200 -2.58 -11.79 13.02
C ASN A 200 -3.76 -11.46 12.09
N GLN A 201 -4.86 -12.21 12.20
CA GLN A 201 -6.08 -11.97 11.41
C GLN A 201 -6.69 -10.57 11.61
N GLY A 202 -6.48 -9.96 12.78
CA GLY A 202 -6.98 -8.63 13.11
C GLY A 202 -6.09 -7.46 12.66
N ASP A 203 -4.89 -7.74 12.15
CA ASP A 203 -3.93 -6.69 11.83
C ASP A 203 -4.39 -5.86 10.62
N ILE A 204 -4.11 -4.56 10.69
CA ILE A 204 -4.47 -3.61 9.62
C ILE A 204 -3.44 -3.64 8.50
N LEU A 205 -2.15 -3.74 8.86
CA LEU A 205 -1.04 -3.76 7.91
C LEU A 205 -0.43 -5.16 7.82
N PRO A 206 -0.07 -5.62 6.62
CA PRO A 206 0.70 -6.85 6.48
C PRO A 206 2.16 -6.62 6.90
N ILE A 207 2.81 -7.68 7.38
CA ILE A 207 4.24 -7.70 7.66
C ILE A 207 5.07 -7.78 6.38
N GLY A 208 4.48 -8.16 5.24
CA GLY A 208 5.18 -8.16 3.95
C GLY A 208 4.36 -8.76 2.81
N THR A 209 4.99 -8.83 1.64
CA THR A 209 4.44 -9.48 0.44
C THR A 209 5.24 -10.73 0.10
N GLU A 210 4.57 -11.86 -0.02
CA GLU A 210 5.12 -13.12 -0.52
C GLU A 210 4.81 -13.26 -2.01
N LEU A 211 5.83 -13.57 -2.81
CA LEU A 211 5.74 -13.76 -4.25
C LEU A 211 6.31 -15.12 -4.63
N PHE A 212 5.57 -15.89 -5.42
CA PHE A 212 6.03 -17.15 -6.02
C PHE A 212 5.75 -17.12 -7.51
N PHE A 213 6.73 -17.46 -8.34
CA PHE A 213 6.53 -17.61 -9.78
C PHE A 213 7.46 -18.63 -10.41
N THR A 214 7.06 -19.13 -11.57
CA THR A 214 7.87 -20.04 -12.38
C THR A 214 7.38 -20.06 -13.83
N GLN A 215 8.28 -20.37 -14.77
CA GLN A 215 7.92 -20.57 -16.18
C GLN A 215 7.08 -21.83 -16.34
N LEU A 216 6.22 -21.86 -17.37
CA LEU A 216 5.44 -23.03 -17.73
C LEU A 216 5.85 -23.55 -19.12
N PRO A 217 5.70 -24.85 -19.41
CA PRO A 217 5.32 -25.94 -18.48
C PRO A 217 6.51 -26.60 -17.77
N ASN A 218 7.74 -26.37 -18.25
CA ASN A 218 8.96 -27.03 -17.78
C ASN A 218 9.97 -25.97 -17.35
N PRO A 219 9.88 -25.45 -16.12
CA PRO A 219 10.83 -24.46 -15.64
C PRO A 219 12.15 -25.10 -15.20
N ASP A 220 13.24 -24.36 -15.40
CA ASP A 220 14.54 -24.72 -14.84
C ASP A 220 14.59 -24.48 -13.32
N GLU A 221 13.88 -23.45 -12.85
CA GLU A 221 13.83 -23.06 -11.44
C GLU A 221 12.47 -22.50 -11.02
N VAL A 222 12.22 -22.55 -9.71
CA VAL A 222 11.09 -21.84 -9.08
C VAL A 222 11.63 -20.65 -8.30
N LYS A 223 10.91 -19.54 -8.35
CA LYS A 223 11.28 -18.32 -7.65
C LYS A 223 10.29 -18.06 -6.53
N HIS A 224 10.80 -17.83 -5.33
CA HIS A 224 9.99 -17.54 -4.15
C HIS A 224 10.69 -16.47 -3.32
N TYR A 225 9.96 -15.39 -3.04
CA TYR A 225 10.47 -14.20 -2.37
C TYR A 225 9.51 -13.73 -1.29
N PHE A 226 10.06 -13.06 -0.27
CA PHE A 226 9.29 -12.28 0.69
C PHE A 226 9.85 -10.87 0.84
N THR A 227 9.05 -9.86 0.57
CA THR A 227 9.43 -8.45 0.71
C THR A 227 8.87 -7.92 2.04
N PRO A 228 9.71 -7.62 3.05
CA PRO A 228 9.25 -7.13 4.34
C PRO A 228 8.67 -5.72 4.20
N ASN A 229 7.50 -5.49 4.80
CA ASN A 229 6.82 -4.20 4.80
C ASN A 229 7.41 -3.27 5.86
N ILE A 230 8.60 -2.74 5.57
CA ILE A 230 9.38 -1.85 6.44
C ILE A 230 9.98 -0.69 5.65
N ASP A 231 10.47 0.31 6.37
CA ASP A 231 11.30 1.38 5.83
C ASP A 231 12.47 1.72 6.77
N VAL A 232 13.63 2.01 6.21
CA VAL A 232 14.86 2.38 6.95
C VAL A 232 14.64 3.58 7.87
N GLY A 233 13.81 4.54 7.45
CA GLY A 233 13.59 5.79 8.18
C GLY A 233 12.53 5.72 9.28
N PHE A 234 11.94 4.55 9.56
CA PHE A 234 10.94 4.36 10.61
C PHE A 234 11.48 3.48 11.75
N ASP A 235 11.61 4.02 12.96
CA ASP A 235 12.23 3.34 14.09
C ASP A 235 11.48 3.55 15.42
N LEU A 236 10.89 2.46 15.95
CA LEU A 236 10.15 2.45 17.21
C LEU A 236 11.00 1.99 18.41
N SER A 237 12.32 1.79 18.25
CA SER A 237 13.21 1.31 19.32
C SER A 237 13.19 2.15 20.61
N LYS A 238 12.85 3.45 20.48
CA LYS A 238 12.74 4.40 21.59
C LYS A 238 11.29 4.82 21.89
N ALA A 239 10.32 4.17 21.24
CA ALA A 239 8.92 4.48 21.40
C ALA A 239 8.30 3.77 22.60
N LYS A 240 7.15 4.26 23.06
CA LYS A 240 6.28 3.54 24.01
C LYS A 240 5.45 2.44 23.36
N PHE A 241 5.40 2.43 22.03
CA PHE A 241 4.70 1.44 21.21
C PHE A 241 5.73 0.50 20.59
N ASP A 242 5.37 -0.77 20.43
CA ASP A 242 6.19 -1.72 19.68
C ASP A 242 5.75 -1.83 18.21
N TYR A 243 6.53 -2.55 17.40
CA TYR A 243 6.21 -2.81 16.01
C TYR A 243 4.92 -3.63 15.83
N SER A 244 4.60 -4.51 16.79
CA SER A 244 3.34 -5.27 16.77
C SER A 244 2.12 -4.35 16.80
N ASN A 245 2.14 -3.32 17.64
CA ASN A 245 1.09 -2.30 17.71
C ASN A 245 0.96 -1.53 16.40
N PHE A 246 2.07 -1.24 15.73
CA PHE A 246 2.07 -0.58 14.42
C PHE A 246 1.36 -1.42 13.35
N TYR A 247 1.67 -2.72 13.21
CA TYR A 247 0.98 -3.58 12.25
C TYR A 247 -0.50 -3.78 12.60
N ASN A 248 -0.80 -3.90 13.89
CA ASN A 248 -2.16 -4.09 14.37
C ASN A 248 -3.06 -2.86 14.12
N LYS A 249 -2.57 -1.65 14.39
CA LYS A 249 -3.37 -0.42 14.40
C LYS A 249 -3.12 0.52 13.21
N GLY A 250 -2.08 0.25 12.41
CA GLY A 250 -1.62 1.15 11.37
C GLY A 250 -0.80 2.33 11.91
N CYS A 251 -0.44 3.25 11.02
CA CYS A 251 0.32 4.45 11.38
C CYS A 251 -0.57 5.45 12.14
N GLN A 252 -0.48 5.48 13.46
CA GLN A 252 -1.15 6.47 14.30
C GLN A 252 -0.42 7.82 14.28
N GLU A 253 -1.13 8.92 14.53
CA GLU A 253 -0.52 10.27 14.52
C GLU A 253 0.65 10.39 15.51
N ALA A 254 0.50 9.83 16.71
CA ALA A 254 1.55 9.80 17.72
C ALA A 254 2.81 9.02 17.28
N MET A 255 2.73 8.18 16.25
CA MET A 255 3.87 7.43 15.71
C MET A 255 4.68 8.23 14.68
N ARG A 256 4.16 9.36 14.18
CA ARG A 256 4.84 10.15 13.14
C ARG A 256 6.22 10.63 13.55
N VAL A 257 6.41 10.95 14.84
CA VAL A 257 7.69 11.44 15.38
C VAL A 257 8.83 10.44 15.27
N TYR A 258 8.52 9.17 15.00
CA TYR A 258 9.52 8.09 14.85
C TYR A 258 9.96 7.89 13.40
N PHE A 259 9.53 8.78 12.50
CA PHE A 259 10.06 8.87 11.15
C PHE A 259 11.21 9.87 11.11
N LYS A 260 12.29 9.53 10.40
CA LYS A 260 13.51 10.34 10.34
C LYS A 260 13.28 11.78 9.85
N ASP A 261 12.29 11.99 8.99
CA ASP A 261 11.94 13.29 8.38
C ASP A 261 10.70 13.95 9.01
N SER A 262 10.33 13.55 10.23
CA SER A 262 9.08 13.96 10.88
C SER A 262 9.09 15.37 11.47
N ASP A 263 10.26 15.93 11.74
CA ASP A 263 10.50 17.24 12.35
C ASP A 263 10.40 18.42 11.36
N ARG A 264 10.11 18.13 10.09
CA ARG A 264 9.99 19.16 9.05
C ARG A 264 8.79 20.07 9.32
N LYS A 265 9.08 21.37 9.48
CA LYS A 265 8.07 22.44 9.60
C LYS A 265 7.17 22.58 8.37
N ILE A 266 7.68 22.16 7.22
CA ILE A 266 6.97 22.14 5.94
C ILE A 266 6.59 20.69 5.66
N HIS A 267 5.30 20.39 5.84
CA HIS A 267 4.74 19.14 5.37
C HIS A 267 4.28 19.39 3.94
N ASN A 268 5.00 18.86 2.96
CA ASN A 268 4.32 18.60 1.70
C ASN A 268 3.21 17.60 2.05
N TYR A 269 1.96 17.85 1.67
CA TYR A 269 0.90 16.84 1.73
C TYR A 269 0.64 16.37 0.30
N ARG A 270 0.60 15.05 0.12
CA ARG A 270 0.13 14.44 -1.13
C ARG A 270 -1.39 14.35 -1.06
N THR A 271 -2.06 15.33 -1.64
CA THR A 271 -3.52 15.34 -1.77
C THR A 271 -3.98 14.22 -2.72
N ASN A 272 -5.24 13.81 -2.64
CA ASN A 272 -5.75 12.64 -3.39
C ASN A 272 -5.65 12.81 -4.93
N LYS A 273 -5.58 14.04 -5.46
CA LYS A 273 -5.36 14.29 -6.90
C LYS A 273 -3.88 14.29 -7.33
N GLY A 274 -2.96 14.12 -6.38
CA GLY A 274 -1.54 13.90 -6.62
C GLY A 274 -0.76 15.13 -7.09
N LYS A 275 -1.27 16.35 -6.84
CA LYS A 275 -0.48 17.58 -6.90
C LYS A 275 -0.06 17.94 -5.47
N PRO A 276 1.24 17.99 -5.16
CA PRO A 276 1.69 18.36 -3.82
C PRO A 276 1.14 19.74 -3.46
N CYS A 277 0.76 19.92 -2.20
CA CYS A 277 0.59 21.23 -1.60
C CYS A 277 1.52 21.34 -0.38
N THR A 278 2.06 22.52 -0.17
CA THR A 278 2.82 22.82 1.04
C THR A 278 1.81 23.10 2.14
N VAL A 279 1.96 22.44 3.27
CA VAL A 279 1.14 22.69 4.45
C VAL A 279 2.04 22.90 5.66
N GLU A 280 1.72 23.92 6.43
CA GLU A 280 2.46 24.31 7.62
C GLU A 280 1.54 24.20 8.83
N ARG A 281 2.00 23.51 9.88
CA ARG A 281 1.30 23.44 11.16
C ARG A 281 2.01 24.32 12.17
N THR A 282 1.36 25.42 12.58
CA THR A 282 1.97 26.40 13.49
C THR A 282 0.95 26.86 14.52
N HIS A 283 1.26 26.69 15.81
CA HIS A 283 0.42 27.12 16.95
C HIS A 283 -1.05 26.67 16.88
N GLY A 284 -1.31 25.42 16.46
CA GLY A 284 -2.67 24.90 16.33
C GLY A 284 -3.43 25.39 15.09
N ASN A 285 -2.79 26.11 14.17
CA ASN A 285 -3.36 26.45 12.86
C ASN A 285 -2.73 25.59 11.77
N ILE A 286 -3.45 25.41 10.66
CA ILE A 286 -2.98 24.70 9.48
C ILE A 286 -3.05 25.62 8.28
N THR A 287 -1.91 25.82 7.63
CA THR A 287 -1.79 26.71 6.47
C THR A 287 -1.51 25.89 5.23
N PHE A 288 -2.39 25.91 4.24
CA PHE A 288 -2.16 25.35 2.92
C PHE A 288 -1.68 26.44 1.97
N HIS A 289 -0.57 26.22 1.28
CA HIS A 289 -0.14 27.07 0.18
C HIS A 289 -0.60 26.42 -1.14
N LEU A 290 -1.66 27.00 -1.72
CA LEU A 290 -2.29 26.52 -2.94
C LEU A 290 -2.12 27.55 -4.07
N SER A 291 -2.31 27.12 -5.32
CA SER A 291 -2.56 28.09 -6.39
C SER A 291 -3.91 28.78 -6.14
N LYS A 292 -4.05 30.03 -6.59
CA LYS A 292 -5.29 30.80 -6.44
C LYS A 292 -6.52 30.03 -6.94
N GLU A 293 -6.42 29.40 -8.11
CA GLU A 293 -7.46 28.54 -8.68
C GLU A 293 -7.87 27.38 -7.76
N ARG A 294 -6.91 26.70 -7.10
CA ARG A 294 -7.21 25.60 -6.17
C ARG A 294 -7.84 26.11 -4.88
N SER A 295 -7.36 27.25 -4.38
CA SER A 295 -7.94 27.92 -3.22
C SER A 295 -9.40 28.32 -3.48
N ASP A 296 -9.71 28.88 -4.64
CA ASP A 296 -11.07 29.30 -4.99
C ASP A 296 -12.02 28.10 -5.15
N ARG A 297 -11.55 27.01 -5.76
CA ARG A 297 -12.30 25.73 -5.82
C ARG A 297 -12.57 25.14 -4.43
N LEU A 298 -11.56 25.14 -3.56
CA LEU A 298 -11.72 24.67 -2.19
C LEU A 298 -12.75 25.52 -1.44
N LYS A 299 -12.74 26.84 -1.65
CA LYS A 299 -13.74 27.73 -1.08
C LYS A 299 -15.16 27.38 -1.55
N GLU A 300 -15.36 27.17 -2.85
CA GLU A 300 -16.65 26.73 -3.39
C GLU A 300 -17.12 25.42 -2.76
N TYR A 301 -16.22 24.43 -2.63
CA TYR A 301 -16.50 23.17 -1.97
C TYR A 301 -16.94 23.37 -0.52
N VAL A 302 -16.23 24.19 0.25
CA VAL A 302 -16.58 24.46 1.66
C VAL A 302 -17.97 25.10 1.76
N VAL A 303 -18.25 26.09 0.93
CA VAL A 303 -19.56 26.79 0.91
C VAL A 303 -20.70 25.85 0.52
N GLN A 304 -20.45 24.89 -0.39
CA GLN A 304 -21.47 23.94 -0.84
C GLN A 304 -21.73 22.80 0.15
N ASN A 305 -20.72 22.37 0.90
CA ASN A 305 -20.78 21.12 1.68
C ASN A 305 -20.91 21.35 3.19
N TYR A 306 -20.70 22.57 3.69
CA TYR A 306 -20.75 22.86 5.12
C TYR A 306 -21.74 23.97 5.45
N LYS A 307 -22.32 23.89 6.65
CA LYS A 307 -23.25 24.91 7.14
C LYS A 307 -22.47 26.16 7.55
N ILE A 308 -22.48 27.16 6.68
CA ILE A 308 -21.82 28.44 6.91
C ILE A 308 -22.53 29.21 8.04
N LEU A 309 -21.74 29.64 9.02
CA LEU A 309 -22.17 30.50 10.12
C LEU A 309 -21.89 31.98 9.82
N GLN A 310 -20.74 32.24 9.22
CA GLN A 310 -20.30 33.59 8.88
C GLN A 310 -19.43 33.54 7.63
N ASP A 311 -19.63 34.49 6.74
CA ASP A 311 -18.76 34.74 5.59
C ASP A 311 -18.49 36.23 5.53
N ARG A 312 -17.24 36.65 5.70
CA ARG A 312 -16.84 38.06 5.69
C ARG A 312 -15.51 38.27 5.00
N ARG A 313 -15.41 39.41 4.33
CA ARG A 313 -14.13 39.90 3.82
C ARG A 313 -13.32 40.49 4.98
N ILE A 314 -12.06 40.07 5.08
CA ILE A 314 -11.04 40.65 5.97
C ILE A 314 -9.85 41.12 5.11
N GLN A 315 -8.90 41.84 5.68
CA GLN A 315 -7.80 42.40 4.89
C GLN A 315 -7.03 41.31 4.12
N ASN A 316 -7.05 41.39 2.79
CA ASN A 316 -6.43 40.45 1.84
C ASN A 316 -6.90 38.98 1.95
N ALA A 317 -8.06 38.73 2.59
CA ALA A 317 -8.61 37.40 2.74
C ALA A 317 -10.14 37.39 2.86
N GLN A 318 -10.74 36.23 2.63
CA GLN A 318 -12.13 35.96 2.98
C GLN A 318 -12.17 34.93 4.10
N GLN A 319 -12.77 35.30 5.22
CA GLN A 319 -12.94 34.44 6.37
C GLN A 319 -14.32 33.79 6.32
N ILE A 320 -14.32 32.46 6.33
CA ILE A 320 -15.52 31.63 6.40
C ILE A 320 -15.48 30.88 7.73
N GLN A 321 -16.55 31.00 8.51
CA GLN A 321 -16.80 30.17 9.70
C GLN A 321 -17.95 29.23 9.40
N PHE A 322 -17.83 27.97 9.81
CA PHE A 322 -18.84 26.96 9.55
C PHE A 322 -18.88 25.94 10.68
N LYS A 323 -19.99 25.18 10.73
CA LYS A 323 -20.12 24.00 11.60
C LYS A 323 -19.88 22.74 10.80
N GLN A 324 -19.07 21.84 11.37
CA GLN A 324 -19.03 20.45 10.97
C GLN A 324 -19.86 19.63 11.97
N GLU A 325 -20.82 18.85 11.47
CA GLU A 325 -21.55 17.85 12.26
C GLU A 325 -21.21 16.47 11.70
N LYS A 326 -20.42 15.70 12.47
CA LYS A 326 -20.11 14.30 12.17
C LYS A 326 -19.99 13.56 13.51
N ASN A 327 -20.74 12.47 13.69
CA ASN A 327 -20.78 11.69 14.94
C ASN A 327 -21.16 12.48 16.20
N SER A 328 -22.14 13.39 16.10
CA SER A 328 -22.69 14.16 17.22
C SER A 328 -21.77 15.21 17.88
N GLU A 329 -20.53 15.36 17.42
CA GLU A 329 -19.67 16.48 17.81
C GLU A 329 -19.88 17.68 16.89
N LYS A 330 -20.11 18.85 17.49
CA LYS A 330 -20.22 20.13 16.79
C LYS A 330 -18.88 20.84 16.84
N VAL A 331 -18.22 20.93 15.69
CA VAL A 331 -16.93 21.64 15.59
C VAL A 331 -17.17 23.00 14.92
N ASN A 332 -16.71 24.07 15.58
CA ASN A 332 -16.67 25.41 14.98
C ASN A 332 -15.28 25.61 14.37
N LEU A 333 -15.23 25.73 13.05
CA LEU A 333 -14.00 25.95 12.31
C LEU A 333 -14.04 27.31 11.61
N SER A 334 -12.87 27.93 11.47
CA SER A 334 -12.67 29.12 10.65
C SER A 334 -11.61 28.86 9.60
N ILE A 335 -11.89 29.24 8.36
CA ILE A 335 -10.94 29.22 7.26
C ILE A 335 -10.78 30.62 6.71
N ASN A 336 -9.54 31.04 6.54
CA ASN A 336 -9.18 32.28 5.87
C ASN A 336 -8.61 31.92 4.49
N PHE A 337 -9.28 32.34 3.43
CA PHE A 337 -8.84 32.23 2.05
C PHE A 337 -8.15 33.53 1.63
N PHE A 338 -6.83 33.56 1.59
CA PHE A 338 -6.06 34.72 1.18
C PHE A 338 -6.03 34.86 -0.35
N ASP A 339 -5.91 36.10 -0.82
CA ASP A 339 -5.90 36.40 -2.25
C ASP A 339 -4.68 35.81 -2.98
N THR A 340 -3.61 35.50 -2.23
CA THR A 340 -2.39 34.83 -2.70
C THR A 340 -2.57 33.33 -2.99
N GLY A 341 -3.72 32.73 -2.62
CA GLY A 341 -3.94 31.29 -2.68
C GLY A 341 -3.56 30.54 -1.40
N THR A 342 -3.08 31.25 -0.37
CA THR A 342 -2.85 30.69 0.95
C THR A 342 -4.18 30.49 1.67
N VAL A 343 -4.37 29.33 2.31
CA VAL A 343 -5.58 28.98 3.06
C VAL A 343 -5.19 28.62 4.48
N VAL A 344 -5.72 29.34 5.48
CA VAL A 344 -5.42 29.09 6.89
C VAL A 344 -6.67 28.57 7.59
N ILE A 345 -6.56 27.38 8.18
CA ILE A 345 -7.62 26.72 8.96
C ILE A 345 -7.29 26.84 10.44
N GLN A 346 -8.31 27.19 11.23
CA GLN A 346 -8.21 27.39 12.67
C GLN A 346 -9.44 26.77 13.36
N GLY A 347 -9.22 26.16 14.53
CA GLY A 347 -10.28 25.62 15.37
C GLY A 347 -9.85 24.39 16.16
N ASN A 348 -10.75 23.87 16.99
CA ASN A 348 -10.55 22.62 17.72
C ASN A 348 -10.95 21.43 16.82
N SER A 349 -10.41 20.23 17.08
CA SER A 349 -10.83 18.98 16.41
C SER A 349 -10.81 19.03 14.86
N MET A 350 -9.77 19.64 14.27
CA MET A 350 -9.64 19.83 12.82
C MET A 350 -9.35 18.56 12.01
N GLU A 351 -8.97 17.44 12.64
CA GLU A 351 -8.49 16.22 11.97
C GLU A 351 -9.45 15.71 10.90
N ASN A 352 -10.74 15.61 11.23
CA ASN A 352 -11.78 15.15 10.30
C ASN A 352 -11.96 16.08 9.10
N PHE A 353 -11.85 17.39 9.32
CA PHE A 353 -11.99 18.38 8.26
C PHE A 353 -10.76 18.40 7.34
N ILE A 354 -9.57 18.20 7.91
CA ILE A 354 -8.33 18.07 7.14
C ILE A 354 -8.41 16.85 6.22
N ASP A 355 -8.91 15.72 6.71
CA ASP A 355 -9.10 14.53 5.88
C ASP A 355 -10.04 14.80 4.70
N ASP A 356 -11.18 15.46 4.96
CA ASP A 356 -12.15 15.85 3.92
C ASP A 356 -11.50 16.82 2.88
N ILE A 357 -10.72 17.82 3.34
CA ILE A 357 -10.00 18.75 2.46
C ILE A 357 -8.88 18.08 1.67
N GLU A 358 -8.08 17.23 2.31
CA GLU A 358 -6.99 16.49 1.67
C GLU A 358 -7.52 15.52 0.62
N GLU A 359 -8.72 14.99 0.82
CA GLU A 359 -9.44 14.19 -0.16
C GLU A 359 -9.95 15.03 -1.34
N TYR A 360 -10.45 16.24 -1.07
CA TYR A 360 -10.91 17.15 -2.10
C TYR A 360 -9.77 17.70 -2.99
N LEU A 361 -8.65 18.08 -2.38
CA LEU A 361 -7.50 18.70 -3.04
C LEU A 361 -6.76 17.74 -3.98
#